data_AF-A0A350XE25-F1
#
_entry.id   AF-A0A350XE25-F1
#
_cell.length_a   1.000
_cell.length_b   1.000
_cell.length_c   1.000
_cell.angle_alpha   90.00
_cell.angle_beta   90.00
_cell.angle_gamma   90.00
#
_symmetry.space_group_name_H-M   'P 1'
#
loop_
_entity.id
_entity.type
_entity.pdbx_description
1 polymer ?
#
loop_
_entity_poly.entity_id
_entity_poly.type
_entity_poly.pdbx_seq_one_letter_code
_entity_poly.pdbx_strand_id
1 'polypeptide(L)'
;ELGREQFLERAWQWKENSGGSIVNQIRRLGLSVDWSRERFTMDEGLSKAVVEAFVKLYEAGLIYRGNYLVNWCPATQSAVSDLEVDNKEVDGNLWHFRYPLTDNSGYLEVATTRPETMLGDTAVAVNPNDERYQHLIGKSLMLPIMQREIPIIADELVDPSFGTGCVKVTPA
;
A
#
# COMPACT_ATOMS: atom_id res chain seq x y z
N GLU A 1 -19.59 -19.95 3.39
CA GLU A 1 -19.75 -18.52 3.72
C GLU A 1 -21.22 -18.23 4.03
N LEU A 2 -21.50 -17.27 4.91
CA LEU A 2 -22.86 -16.88 5.34
C LEU A 2 -23.54 -15.88 4.38
N GLY A 3 -22.82 -15.35 3.39
CA GLY A 3 -23.31 -14.27 2.52
C GLY A 3 -23.38 -12.91 3.25
N ARG A 4 -23.52 -11.83 2.47
CA ARG A 4 -23.44 -10.45 3.00
C ARG A 4 -24.55 -10.14 4.02
N GLU A 5 -25.78 -10.54 3.74
CA GLU A 5 -26.94 -10.19 4.57
C GLU A 5 -26.88 -10.85 5.94
N GLN A 6 -26.65 -12.17 6.00
CA GLN A 6 -26.55 -12.90 7.27
C GLN A 6 -25.30 -12.49 8.06
N PHE A 7 -24.21 -12.13 7.37
CA PHE A 7 -23.04 -11.56 8.02
C PHE A 7 -23.36 -10.22 8.69
N LEU A 8 -24.07 -9.32 7.99
CA LEU A 8 -24.46 -8.03 8.55
C LEU A 8 -25.39 -8.20 9.76
N GLU A 9 -26.36 -9.11 9.69
CA GLU A 9 -27.23 -9.43 10.83
C GLU A 9 -26.41 -9.85 12.06
N ARG A 10 -25.45 -10.76 11.87
CA ARG A 10 -24.55 -11.21 12.95
C ARG A 10 -23.65 -10.08 13.48
N ALA A 11 -23.18 -9.18 12.61
CA ALA A 11 -22.37 -8.03 13.03
C ALA A 11 -23.18 -7.07 13.92
N TRP A 12 -24.46 -6.84 13.60
CA TRP A 12 -25.36 -6.05 14.43
C TRP A 12 -25.67 -6.71 15.77
N GLN A 13 -25.93 -8.02 15.79
CA GLN A 13 -26.09 -8.79 17.03
C GLN A 13 -24.84 -8.68 17.92
N TRP A 14 -23.64 -8.77 17.33
CA TRP A 14 -22.39 -8.58 18.06
C TRP A 14 -22.25 -7.15 18.61
N LYS A 15 -22.59 -6.14 17.81
CA LYS A 15 -22.57 -4.73 18.23
C LYS A 15 -23.45 -4.49 19.45
N GLU A 16 -24.65 -5.08 19.50
CA GLU A 16 -25.55 -4.93 20.66
C GLU A 16 -24.95 -5.54 21.92
N ASN A 17 -24.40 -6.76 21.82
CA ASN A 17 -23.76 -7.44 22.94
C ASN A 17 -22.52 -6.69 23.46
N SER A 18 -21.65 -6.26 22.54
CA SER A 18 -20.41 -5.55 22.88
C SER A 18 -20.69 -4.14 23.40
N GLY A 19 -21.55 -3.38 22.70
CA GLY A 19 -21.95 -2.03 23.10
C GLY A 19 -22.61 -1.99 24.47
N GLY A 20 -23.55 -2.91 24.74
CA GLY A 20 -24.18 -3.01 26.06
C GLY A 20 -23.18 -3.33 27.17
N SER A 21 -22.18 -4.18 26.89
CA SER A 21 -21.10 -4.48 27.84
C SER A 21 -20.25 -3.24 28.16
N ILE A 22 -19.85 -2.48 27.12
CA ILE A 22 -19.06 -1.25 27.26
C ILE A 22 -19.83 -0.21 28.08
N VAL A 23 -21.11 0.03 27.77
CA VAL A 23 -21.95 0.98 28.50
C VAL A 23 -22.09 0.58 29.98
N ASN A 24 -22.32 -0.70 30.25
CA ASN A 24 -22.42 -1.21 31.62
C ASN A 24 -21.11 -1.03 32.40
N GLN A 25 -19.96 -1.25 31.77
CA GLN A 25 -18.64 -1.00 32.38
C GLN A 25 -18.47 0.48 32.74
N ILE A 26 -18.76 1.40 31.82
CA ILE A 26 -18.66 2.85 32.03
C ILE A 26 -19.61 3.30 33.15
N ARG A 27 -20.84 2.78 33.20
CA ARG A 27 -21.80 3.06 34.29
C ARG A 27 -21.28 2.57 35.65
N ARG A 28 -20.72 1.37 35.71
CA ARG A 28 -20.15 0.79 36.95
C ARG A 28 -18.94 1.58 37.46
N LEU A 29 -18.18 2.21 36.57
CA LEU A 29 -17.09 3.11 36.94
C LEU A 29 -17.57 4.45 37.51
N GLY A 30 -18.87 4.76 37.45
CA GLY A 30 -19.44 5.99 38.01
C GLY A 30 -19.22 7.23 37.13
N LEU A 31 -18.96 7.05 35.83
CA LEU A 31 -18.76 8.15 34.89
C LEU A 31 -20.08 8.90 34.63
N SER A 32 -20.09 10.21 34.90
CA SER A 32 -21.25 11.11 34.81
C SER A 32 -21.46 11.69 33.40
N VAL A 33 -21.39 10.85 32.38
CA VAL A 33 -21.67 11.26 30.99
C VAL A 33 -23.17 11.43 30.73
N ASP A 34 -23.54 12.23 29.73
CA ASP A 34 -24.94 12.42 29.34
C ASP A 34 -25.47 11.21 28.55
N TRP A 35 -26.01 10.24 29.28
CA TRP A 35 -26.61 9.02 28.72
C TRP A 35 -27.82 9.27 27.83
N SER A 36 -28.48 10.43 27.93
CA SER A 36 -29.63 10.76 27.06
C SER A 36 -29.20 11.04 25.63
N ARG A 37 -27.90 11.32 25.42
CA ARG A 37 -27.29 11.66 24.13
C ARG A 37 -26.28 10.60 23.68
N GLU A 38 -26.45 9.36 24.11
CA GLU A 38 -25.65 8.25 23.61
C GLU A 38 -25.77 8.17 22.07
N ARG A 39 -24.63 8.03 21.39
CA ARG A 39 -24.54 7.97 19.93
C ARG A 39 -23.68 6.80 19.50
N PHE A 40 -23.96 6.30 18.30
CA PHE A 40 -23.21 5.24 17.66
C PHE A 40 -22.86 5.67 16.24
N THR A 41 -21.63 5.39 15.81
CA THR A 41 -21.10 5.91 14.53
C THR A 41 -21.94 5.54 13.31
N MET A 42 -22.66 4.42 13.34
CA MET A 42 -23.60 4.01 12.29
C MET A 42 -25.08 4.20 12.67
N ASP A 43 -25.39 5.04 13.67
CA ASP A 43 -26.77 5.46 13.93
C ASP A 43 -27.30 6.38 12.82
N GLU A 44 -28.61 6.58 12.76
CA GLU A 44 -29.24 7.37 11.69
C GLU A 44 -28.73 8.82 11.64
N GLY A 45 -28.46 9.43 12.80
CA GLY A 45 -28.01 10.81 12.88
C GLY A 45 -26.58 10.99 12.38
N LEU A 46 -25.65 10.16 12.88
CA LEU A 46 -24.25 10.21 12.48
C LEU A 46 -24.04 9.71 11.05
N SER A 47 -24.81 8.72 10.59
CA SER A 47 -24.76 8.28 9.18
C SER A 47 -25.16 9.41 8.24
N LYS A 48 -26.21 10.18 8.56
CA LYS A 48 -26.59 11.38 7.78
C LYS A 48 -25.48 12.44 7.80
N ALA A 49 -24.83 12.66 8.94
CA ALA A 49 -23.73 13.62 9.05
C ALA A 49 -22.52 13.23 8.18
N VAL A 50 -22.18 11.94 8.11
CA VAL A 50 -21.09 11.44 7.24
C VAL A 50 -21.44 11.63 5.76
N VAL A 51 -22.67 11.33 5.36
CA VAL A 51 -23.13 11.54 3.97
C VAL A 51 -23.07 13.02 3.59
N GLU A 52 -23.57 13.90 4.45
CA GLU A 52 -23.51 15.36 4.26
C GLU A 52 -22.06 15.85 4.11
N ALA A 53 -21.15 15.38 4.97
CA ALA A 53 -19.74 15.74 4.90
C ALA A 53 -19.10 15.25 3.59
N PHE A 54 -19.38 14.01 3.19
CA PHE A 54 -18.88 13.45 1.94
C PHE A 54 -19.36 14.26 0.73
N VAL A 55 -20.66 14.57 0.65
CA VAL A 55 -21.24 15.36 -0.45
C VAL A 55 -20.63 16.75 -0.52
N LYS A 56 -20.48 17.44 0.62
CA LYS A 56 -19.83 18.76 0.66
C LYS A 56 -18.40 18.75 0.15
N LEU A 57 -17.61 17.76 0.57
CA LEU A 57 -16.23 17.62 0.13
C LEU A 57 -16.14 17.25 -1.35
N TYR A 58 -17.08 16.45 -1.85
CA TYR A 58 -17.19 16.13 -3.27
C TYR A 58 -17.57 17.34 -4.12
N GLU A 59 -18.60 18.11 -3.72
CA GLU A 59 -19.02 19.34 -4.39
C GLU A 59 -17.94 20.43 -4.38
N ALA A 60 -17.10 20.45 -3.35
CA ALA A 60 -15.92 21.32 -3.28
C ALA A 60 -14.73 20.85 -4.15
N GLY A 61 -14.85 19.71 -4.84
CA GLY A 61 -13.79 19.14 -5.69
C GLY A 61 -12.63 18.48 -4.92
N LEU A 62 -12.80 18.21 -3.62
CA LEU A 62 -11.78 17.61 -2.76
C LEU A 62 -11.81 16.07 -2.76
N ILE A 63 -12.90 15.48 -3.24
CA ILE A 63 -13.05 14.02 -3.40
C ILE A 63 -13.10 13.69 -4.89
N TYR A 64 -12.27 12.74 -5.30
CA TYR A 64 -12.26 12.22 -6.66
C TYR A 64 -12.10 10.70 -6.64
N ARG A 65 -12.37 10.08 -7.79
CA ARG A 65 -12.12 8.65 -8.03
C ARG A 65 -11.06 8.52 -9.11
N GLY A 66 -10.01 7.77 -8.82
CA GLY A 66 -8.92 7.51 -9.75
C GLY A 66 -8.21 6.20 -9.43
N ASN A 67 -7.27 5.83 -10.28
CA ASN A 67 -6.38 4.70 -10.04
C ASN A 67 -5.09 5.24 -9.41
N TYR A 68 -4.76 4.74 -8.23
CA TYR A 68 -3.52 5.05 -7.52
C TYR A 68 -3.06 3.80 -6.77
N LEU A 69 -1.79 3.76 -6.37
CA LEU A 69 -1.26 2.64 -5.58
C LEU A 69 -1.87 2.68 -4.18
N VAL A 70 -2.46 1.56 -3.76
CA VAL A 70 -3.09 1.42 -2.45
C VAL A 70 -2.39 0.34 -1.65
N ASN A 71 -2.36 0.51 -0.32
CA ASN A 71 -2.00 -0.59 0.56
C ASN A 71 -3.15 -1.59 0.59
N TRP A 72 -2.94 -2.77 0.01
CA TRP A 72 -3.94 -3.84 -0.02
C TRP A 72 -3.64 -4.88 1.06
N CYS A 73 -4.64 -5.21 1.88
CA CYS A 73 -4.53 -6.28 2.86
C CYS A 73 -5.16 -7.59 2.31
N PRO A 74 -4.39 -8.65 2.04
CA PRO A 74 -4.93 -9.91 1.50
C PRO A 74 -5.88 -10.62 2.46
N ALA A 75 -5.71 -10.42 3.78
CA ALA A 75 -6.52 -11.07 4.80
C ALA A 75 -7.93 -10.48 4.91
N THR A 76 -8.05 -9.14 4.87
CA THR A 76 -9.34 -8.44 4.93
C THR A 76 -9.94 -8.18 3.56
N GLN A 77 -9.17 -8.37 2.49
CA GLN A 77 -9.56 -8.10 1.10
C GLN A 77 -10.06 -6.66 0.92
N SER A 78 -9.35 -5.70 1.52
CA SER A 78 -9.66 -4.28 1.46
C SER A 78 -8.39 -3.45 1.33
N ALA A 79 -8.55 -2.25 0.75
CA ALA A 79 -7.56 -1.20 0.86
C ALA A 79 -7.56 -0.63 2.30
N VAL A 80 -6.38 -0.20 2.76
CA VAL A 80 -6.16 0.42 4.07
C VAL A 80 -5.42 1.75 3.91
N SER A 81 -5.67 2.70 4.80
CA SER A 81 -4.92 3.97 4.85
C SER A 81 -3.47 3.73 5.27
N ASP A 82 -2.56 4.63 4.89
CA ASP A 82 -1.16 4.62 5.38
C ASP A 82 -1.10 4.65 6.92
N LEU A 83 -2.05 5.32 7.58
CA LEU A 83 -2.14 5.38 9.05
C LEU A 83 -2.55 4.04 9.70
N GLU A 84 -3.09 3.10 8.92
CA GLU A 84 -3.51 1.78 9.39
C GLU A 84 -2.40 0.72 9.17
N VAL A 85 -1.29 1.09 8.53
CA VAL A 85 -0.17 0.20 8.25
C VAL A 85 0.89 0.31 9.35
N ASP A 86 1.17 -0.82 9.99
CA ASP A 86 2.24 -0.94 10.99
C ASP A 86 3.48 -1.59 10.39
N ASN A 87 4.62 -0.91 10.47
CA ASN A 87 5.89 -1.39 9.92
C ASN A 87 6.62 -2.24 10.95
N LYS A 88 6.93 -3.48 10.58
CA LYS A 88 7.63 -4.45 11.43
C LYS A 88 8.90 -4.92 10.75
N GLU A 89 10.00 -4.92 11.49
CA GLU A 89 11.25 -5.53 11.05
C GLU A 89 11.08 -7.06 11.00
N VAL A 90 11.47 -7.64 9.87
CA VAL A 90 11.43 -9.08 9.63
C VAL A 90 12.72 -9.50 8.95
N ASP A 91 13.22 -10.68 9.30
CA ASP A 91 14.36 -11.27 8.61
C ASP A 91 13.95 -11.64 7.18
N GLY A 92 14.73 -11.18 6.22
CA GLY A 92 14.51 -11.38 4.81
C GLY A 92 15.78 -11.76 4.07
N ASN A 93 15.64 -12.04 2.78
CA ASN A 93 16.76 -12.29 1.89
C ASN A 93 16.90 -11.14 0.89
N LEU A 94 18.14 -10.73 0.64
CA LEU A 94 18.47 -9.82 -0.46
C LEU A 94 18.98 -10.64 -1.64
N TRP A 95 18.24 -10.62 -2.74
CA TRP A 95 18.53 -11.39 -3.94
C TRP A 95 19.24 -10.53 -4.97
N HIS A 96 20.22 -11.11 -5.66
CA HIS A 96 21.01 -10.45 -6.70
C HIS A 96 20.71 -11.08 -8.06
N PHE A 97 20.19 -10.28 -8.99
CA PHE A 97 19.85 -10.71 -10.34
C PHE A 97 20.68 -10.00 -11.38
N ARG A 98 21.03 -10.70 -12.46
CA ARG A 98 21.76 -10.13 -13.60
C ARG A 98 20.84 -9.93 -14.78
N TYR A 99 20.75 -8.68 -15.23
CA TYR A 99 19.93 -8.24 -16.35
C TYR A 99 20.88 -8.01 -17.53
N PRO A 100 20.84 -8.84 -18.59
CA PRO A 100 21.72 -8.65 -19.73
C PRO A 100 21.40 -7.34 -20.47
N LEU A 101 22.44 -6.63 -20.89
CA LEU A 101 22.30 -5.44 -21.74
C LEU A 101 21.90 -5.86 -23.15
N THR A 102 21.03 -5.08 -23.80
CA THR A 102 20.54 -5.39 -25.16
C THR A 102 21.65 -5.30 -26.22
N ASP A 103 22.68 -4.51 -25.98
CA ASP A 103 23.88 -4.37 -26.83
C ASP A 103 24.88 -5.52 -26.66
N ASN A 104 24.56 -6.53 -25.83
CA ASN A 104 25.43 -7.65 -25.45
C ASN A 104 26.78 -7.23 -24.84
N SER A 105 26.91 -6.00 -24.36
CA SER A 105 28.15 -5.50 -23.74
C SER A 105 28.39 -6.05 -22.33
N GLY A 106 27.40 -6.72 -21.75
CA GLY A 106 27.49 -7.34 -20.43
C GLY A 106 26.12 -7.46 -19.76
N TYR A 107 26.10 -7.21 -18.45
CA TYR A 107 24.89 -7.25 -17.64
C TYR A 107 24.95 -6.18 -16.55
N LEU A 108 23.78 -5.80 -16.04
CA LEU A 108 23.62 -5.00 -14.84
C LEU A 108 23.13 -5.88 -13.70
N GLU A 109 23.72 -5.73 -12.51
CA GLU A 109 23.31 -6.48 -11.32
C GLU A 109 22.35 -5.66 -10.47
N VAL A 110 21.18 -6.21 -10.17
CA VAL A 110 20.11 -5.56 -9.39
C VAL A 110 19.85 -6.34 -8.11
N ALA A 111 19.80 -5.63 -6.98
CA ALA A 111 19.46 -6.19 -5.68
C ALA A 111 17.98 -5.96 -5.34
N THR A 112 17.26 -6.98 -4.86
CA THR A 112 15.85 -6.87 -4.44
C THR A 112 15.50 -7.86 -3.33
N THR A 113 14.61 -7.46 -2.44
CA THR A 113 14.00 -8.36 -1.44
C THR A 113 12.78 -9.11 -1.99
N ARG A 114 12.24 -8.67 -3.13
CA ARG A 114 11.01 -9.18 -3.76
C ARG A 114 11.30 -9.74 -5.16
N PRO A 115 11.92 -10.93 -5.27
CA PRO A 115 12.28 -11.52 -6.55
C PRO A 115 11.06 -11.75 -7.47
N GLU A 116 9.90 -12.08 -6.90
CA GLU A 116 8.65 -12.32 -7.61
C GLU A 116 8.15 -11.11 -8.40
N THR A 117 8.51 -9.90 -7.97
CA THR A 117 8.11 -8.67 -8.65
C THR A 117 8.93 -8.36 -9.90
N MET A 118 10.00 -9.11 -10.17
CA MET A 118 10.84 -8.90 -11.35
C MET A 118 10.05 -8.95 -12.66
N LEU A 119 8.99 -9.77 -12.71
CA LEU A 119 8.17 -9.95 -13.91
C LEU A 119 7.41 -8.68 -14.30
N GLY A 120 7.18 -7.78 -13.33
CA GLY A 120 6.51 -6.50 -13.52
C GLY A 120 7.47 -5.34 -13.81
N ASP A 121 8.78 -5.57 -13.85
CA ASP A 121 9.77 -4.49 -13.95
C ASP A 121 9.65 -3.74 -15.27
N THR A 122 9.51 -2.43 -15.19
CA THR A 122 9.36 -1.54 -16.35
C THR A 122 10.62 -0.75 -16.67
N ALA A 123 11.53 -0.61 -15.70
CA ALA A 123 12.82 0.05 -15.84
C ALA A 123 13.77 -0.42 -14.73
N VAL A 124 15.06 -0.10 -14.88
CA VAL A 124 16.04 -0.12 -13.79
C VAL A 124 16.53 1.29 -13.55
N ALA A 125 16.43 1.77 -12.32
CA ALA A 125 16.89 3.08 -11.90
C ALA A 125 18.30 2.99 -11.31
N VAL A 126 19.16 3.93 -11.69
CA VAL A 126 20.50 4.13 -11.14
C VAL A 126 20.69 5.59 -10.75
N ASN A 127 21.52 5.86 -9.75
CA ASN A 127 21.81 7.24 -9.38
C ASN A 127 22.67 7.93 -10.45
N PRO A 128 22.31 9.14 -10.94
CA PRO A 128 23.10 9.87 -11.92
C PRO A 128 24.51 10.25 -11.45
N ASN A 129 24.74 10.31 -10.13
CA ASN A 129 26.06 10.61 -9.56
C ASN A 129 26.92 9.36 -9.32
N ASP A 130 26.40 8.17 -9.63
CA ASP A 130 27.17 6.93 -9.52
C ASP A 130 28.01 6.70 -10.78
N GLU A 131 29.30 7.05 -10.69
CA GLU A 131 30.27 6.92 -11.78
C GLU A 131 30.31 5.49 -12.38
N ARG A 132 29.96 4.46 -11.59
CA ARG A 132 29.92 3.06 -12.04
C ARG A 132 28.89 2.82 -13.14
N TYR A 133 27.77 3.55 -13.13
CA TYR A 133 26.60 3.29 -13.98
C TYR A 133 26.18 4.46 -14.85
N GLN A 134 26.78 5.64 -14.71
CA GLN A 134 26.50 6.82 -15.54
C GLN A 134 26.48 6.53 -17.04
N HIS A 135 27.43 5.75 -17.52
CA HIS A 135 27.58 5.39 -18.94
C HIS A 135 26.50 4.41 -19.45
N LEU A 136 25.66 3.86 -18.56
CA LEU A 136 24.56 2.96 -18.89
C LEU A 136 23.20 3.68 -18.90
N ILE A 137 23.11 4.91 -18.39
CA ILE A 137 21.87 5.70 -18.40
C ILE A 137 21.40 5.92 -19.84
N GLY A 138 20.13 5.63 -20.12
CA GLY A 138 19.54 5.72 -21.46
C GLY A 138 19.79 4.49 -22.35
N LYS A 139 20.63 3.54 -21.93
CA LYS A 139 20.68 2.20 -22.54
C LYS A 139 19.49 1.36 -22.11
N SER A 140 19.34 0.21 -22.74
CA SER A 140 18.31 -0.77 -22.41
C SER A 140 18.88 -2.11 -21.97
N LEU A 141 18.08 -2.82 -21.18
CA LEU A 141 18.33 -4.15 -20.66
C LEU A 141 17.24 -5.09 -21.17
N MET A 142 17.57 -6.36 -21.27
CA MET A 142 16.60 -7.41 -21.50
C MET A 142 16.15 -7.98 -20.15
N LEU A 143 14.87 -7.82 -19.82
CA LEU A 143 14.26 -8.41 -18.63
C LEU A 143 14.32 -9.95 -18.73
N PRO A 144 15.04 -10.63 -17.81
CA PRO A 144 15.12 -12.09 -17.83
C PRO A 144 13.73 -12.72 -17.74
N ILE A 145 13.56 -13.90 -18.34
CA ILE A 145 12.29 -14.67 -18.41
C ILE A 145 11.25 -14.04 -19.35
N MET A 146 10.94 -12.75 -19.19
CA MET A 146 9.91 -12.05 -19.99
C MET A 146 10.39 -11.68 -21.40
N GLN A 147 11.71 -11.65 -21.64
CA GLN A 147 12.31 -11.23 -22.92
C GLN A 147 11.78 -9.87 -23.40
N ARG A 148 11.59 -8.96 -22.43
CA ARG A 148 11.11 -7.59 -22.68
C ARG A 148 12.26 -6.62 -22.49
N GLU A 149 12.40 -5.69 -23.44
CA GLU A 149 13.34 -4.59 -23.31
C GLU A 149 12.84 -3.53 -22.32
N ILE A 150 13.68 -3.16 -21.37
CA ILE A 150 13.40 -2.12 -20.36
C ILE A 150 14.55 -1.11 -20.30
N PRO A 151 14.27 0.20 -20.15
CA PRO A 151 15.30 1.22 -20.09
C PRO A 151 16.02 1.27 -18.74
N ILE A 152 17.25 1.77 -18.78
CA ILE A 152 17.99 2.24 -17.60
C ILE A 152 17.73 3.75 -17.46
N ILE A 153 17.15 4.14 -16.33
CA ILE A 153 16.79 5.54 -16.04
C ILE A 153 17.65 6.11 -14.92
N ALA A 154 17.83 7.42 -14.92
CA ALA A 154 18.48 8.15 -13.84
C ALA A 154 17.45 8.56 -12.80
N ASP A 155 17.71 8.24 -11.52
CA ASP A 155 16.89 8.70 -10.40
C ASP A 155 17.79 8.99 -9.19
N GLU A 156 17.74 10.24 -8.69
CA GLU A 156 18.54 10.70 -7.55
C GLU A 156 18.12 10.07 -6.23
N LEU A 157 16.89 9.52 -6.14
CA LEU A 157 16.39 8.83 -4.95
C LEU A 157 17.03 7.45 -4.74
N VAL A 158 17.74 6.92 -5.74
CA VAL A 158 18.45 5.66 -5.63
C VAL A 158 19.70 5.85 -4.76
N ASP A 159 19.82 5.09 -3.67
CA ASP A 159 21.02 5.08 -2.84
C ASP A 159 22.14 4.25 -3.49
N PRO A 160 23.27 4.84 -3.90
CA PRO A 160 24.39 4.12 -4.52
C PRO A 160 25.06 3.11 -3.57
N SER A 161 24.93 3.30 -2.26
CA SER A 161 25.56 2.48 -1.23
C SER A 161 24.77 1.23 -0.85
N PHE A 162 23.47 1.20 -1.17
CA PHE A 162 22.60 0.07 -0.84
C PHE A 162 22.65 -1.03 -1.91
N GLY A 163 23.01 -2.25 -1.51
CA GLY A 163 23.07 -3.40 -2.40
C GLY A 163 24.06 -3.18 -3.56
N THR A 164 23.54 -3.13 -4.79
CA THR A 164 24.34 -2.85 -6.00
C THR A 164 24.28 -1.38 -6.44
N GLY A 165 23.47 -0.52 -5.80
CA GLY A 165 23.20 0.85 -6.27
C GLY A 165 22.26 0.91 -7.49
N CYS A 166 21.67 -0.22 -7.87
CA CYS A 166 20.67 -0.33 -8.94
C CYS A 166 19.34 -0.81 -8.34
N VAL A 167 18.25 -0.11 -8.67
CA VAL A 167 16.91 -0.42 -8.16
C VAL A 167 15.98 -0.76 -9.32
N LYS A 168 15.32 -1.92 -9.26
CA LYS A 168 14.26 -2.26 -10.21
C LYS A 168 12.99 -1.43 -9.96
N VAL A 169 12.35 -0.96 -11.03
CA VAL A 169 11.14 -0.14 -10.96
C VAL A 169 9.93 -0.95 -11.38
N THR A 170 9.01 -1.18 -10.44
CA THR A 170 7.79 -1.97 -10.61
C THR A 170 6.57 -1.12 -10.22
N PRO A 171 5.96 -0.38 -11.17
CA PRO A 171 4.85 0.54 -10.86
C PRO A 171 3.49 -0.14 -10.64
N ALA A 172 3.36 -1.42 -11.02
CA ALA A 172 2.11 -2.17 -11.01
C ALA A 172 1.80 -2.78 -9.64
#